data_AF-A0A2U1V8G9-F1
#
_entry.id   AF-A0A2U1V8G9-F1
#
_cell.length_a   1.000
_cell.length_b   1.000
_cell.length_c   1.000
_cell.angle_alpha   90.00
_cell.angle_beta   90.00
_cell.angle_gamma   90.00
#
_symmetry.space_group_name_H-M   'P 1'
#
loop_
_entity.id
_entity.type
_entity.pdbx_description
1 polymer ?
#
loop_
_entity_poly.entity_id
_entity_poly.type
_entity_poly.pdbx_seq_one_letter_code
_entity_poly.pdbx_strand_id
1 'polypeptide(L)'
;MTAMLKHRARAALNLRPLAAAPLMLLALAACSSGRVVENDEYNNDSRRARVQGRLSGEQDGLLIMGTDRSGRGGGASESGALGVNAYLWRATLDTLSFLPLSSADPFGGVIITDWYSPPATPGERFRATAYILGRQLRSDGVRISVFRQEQRNGTWVDAPVAPSTNTDMENQVLARARELRSQTAAR
;
A
#
# COMPACT_ATOMS: atom_id res chain seq x y z
N MET A 1 22.54 29.82 -73.29
CA MET A 1 22.70 31.18 -73.84
C MET A 1 21.33 31.83 -73.91
N THR A 2 21.14 32.89 -73.10
CA THR A 2 20.36 34.14 -73.38
C THR A 2 18.90 34.03 -73.90
N ALA A 3 17.89 34.78 -73.44
CA ALA A 3 17.78 36.02 -72.67
C ALA A 3 16.33 36.17 -72.10
N MET A 4 16.10 36.92 -71.02
CA MET A 4 15.33 38.21 -70.94
C MET A 4 13.86 38.16 -71.47
N LEU A 5 12.81 38.75 -70.88
CA LEU A 5 12.64 39.85 -69.93
C LEU A 5 11.16 39.94 -69.47
N LYS A 6 10.96 40.19 -68.18
CA LYS A 6 9.92 41.00 -67.49
C LYS A 6 8.56 41.26 -68.17
N HIS A 7 7.49 40.99 -67.42
CA HIS A 7 6.44 42.01 -67.22
C HIS A 7 6.04 42.12 -65.75
N ARG A 8 6.03 43.38 -65.28
CA ARG A 8 5.62 43.84 -63.95
C ARG A 8 4.13 44.17 -63.94
N ALA A 9 3.42 43.86 -62.85
CA ALA A 9 2.26 44.60 -62.36
C ALA A 9 2.19 44.39 -60.84
N ARG A 10 2.59 45.37 -60.01
CA ARG A 10 1.74 46.38 -59.32
C ARG A 10 0.73 45.70 -58.38
N ALA A 11 1.03 45.59 -57.08
CA ALA A 11 0.84 46.59 -56.01
C ALA A 11 -0.62 46.69 -55.51
N ALA A 12 -0.86 46.28 -54.26
CA ALA A 12 -1.67 46.97 -53.24
C ALA A 12 -1.67 46.10 -51.96
N LEU A 13 -0.91 46.44 -50.92
CA LEU A 13 -1.18 47.42 -49.85
C LEU A 13 -1.97 46.81 -48.67
N ASN A 14 -1.22 46.64 -47.58
CA ASN A 14 -1.53 46.40 -46.18
C ASN A 14 -2.92 46.81 -45.66
N LEU A 15 -3.49 45.97 -44.79
CA LEU A 15 -4.24 46.43 -43.60
C LEU A 15 -3.94 45.54 -42.39
N ARG A 16 -3.22 46.09 -41.40
CA ARG A 16 -3.36 45.77 -39.96
C ARG A 16 -4.18 46.93 -39.36
N PRO A 17 -4.94 46.75 -38.27
CA PRO A 17 -4.29 46.87 -36.97
C PRO A 17 -4.84 45.97 -35.85
N LEU A 18 -3.98 45.78 -34.86
CA LEU A 18 -4.26 45.26 -33.51
C LEU A 18 -5.36 46.08 -32.80
N ALA A 19 -6.26 45.39 -32.10
CA ALA A 19 -6.97 45.86 -30.91
C ALA A 19 -7.21 44.64 -30.01
N ALA A 20 -6.47 44.48 -28.91
CA ALA A 20 -6.78 45.02 -27.59
C ALA A 20 -7.93 44.28 -26.88
N ALA A 21 -7.59 43.21 -26.15
CA ALA A 21 -8.29 42.79 -24.94
C ALA A 21 -7.43 41.76 -24.18
N PRO A 22 -6.98 42.07 -22.95
CA PRO A 22 -7.08 41.08 -21.89
C PRO A 22 -8.13 41.57 -20.90
N LEU A 23 -9.25 40.87 -20.99
CA LEU A 23 -10.38 40.88 -20.08
C LEU A 23 -9.88 40.36 -18.71
N MET A 24 -10.03 41.22 -17.70
CA MET A 24 -10.63 40.85 -16.42
C MET A 24 -9.84 39.92 -15.48
N LEU A 25 -9.34 40.57 -14.43
CA LEU A 25 -9.22 40.09 -13.06
C LEU A 25 -9.86 38.70 -12.81
N LEU A 26 -9.01 37.70 -12.59
CA LEU A 26 -9.32 36.54 -11.76
C LEU A 26 -8.28 36.47 -10.65
N ALA A 27 -8.60 37.12 -9.54
CA ALA A 27 -7.98 36.92 -8.25
C ALA A 27 -8.31 35.51 -7.75
N LEU A 28 -7.52 34.51 -8.16
CA LEU A 28 -7.45 33.21 -7.50
C LEU A 28 -6.17 33.14 -6.66
N ALA A 29 -6.16 33.88 -5.55
CA ALA A 29 -5.31 33.57 -4.41
C ALA A 29 -6.17 32.84 -3.37
N ALA A 30 -6.56 31.61 -3.71
CA ALA A 30 -7.26 30.71 -2.79
C ALA A 30 -6.32 29.56 -2.42
N CYS A 31 -6.09 29.45 -1.11
CA CYS A 31 -5.72 28.23 -0.40
C CYS A 31 -4.38 27.56 -0.75
N SER A 32 -3.32 28.00 -0.09
CA SER A 32 -2.22 27.12 0.30
C SER A 32 -1.81 27.40 1.75
N SER A 33 -2.73 27.15 2.69
CA SER A 33 -2.33 26.84 4.06
C SER A 33 -2.01 25.35 4.11
N GLY A 34 -0.82 25.01 3.61
CA GLY A 34 -0.24 23.69 3.82
C GLY A 34 0.14 23.58 5.29
N ARG A 35 -0.69 22.91 6.08
CA ARG A 35 -0.26 22.43 7.40
C ARG A 35 0.83 21.39 7.15
N VAL A 36 2.05 21.68 7.59
CA VAL A 36 3.07 20.65 7.77
C VAL A 36 2.61 19.81 8.95
N VAL A 37 2.25 18.56 8.67
CA VAL A 37 1.98 17.58 9.71
C VAL A 37 3.33 17.19 10.30
N GLU A 38 3.69 17.80 11.42
CA GLU A 38 4.84 17.43 12.23
C GLU A 38 4.60 16.00 12.77
N ASN A 39 5.61 15.12 12.69
CA ASN A 39 5.50 13.69 13.01
C ASN A 39 5.14 13.39 14.48
N ASP A 40 5.04 14.40 15.34
CA ASP A 40 4.82 14.25 16.76
C ASP A 40 3.35 13.97 17.14
N GLU A 41 2.40 14.14 16.21
CA GLU A 41 0.97 13.90 16.49
C GLU A 41 0.59 12.40 16.55
N TYR A 42 1.45 11.50 16.07
CA TYR A 42 1.23 10.04 16.16
C TYR A 42 1.93 9.37 17.35
N ASN A 43 2.77 10.10 18.09
CA ASN A 43 3.52 9.54 19.21
C ASN A 43 2.83 9.85 20.54
N ASN A 44 1.68 9.20 20.75
CA ASN A 44 1.02 9.20 22.04
C ASN A 44 1.85 8.40 23.06
N ASP A 45 2.73 9.08 23.79
CA ASP A 45 3.51 8.57 24.93
C ASP A 45 2.66 8.41 26.22
N SER A 46 1.47 7.81 26.10
CA SER A 46 0.58 7.46 27.23
C SER A 46 1.19 6.46 28.22
N ARG A 47 2.43 5.97 28.01
CA ARG A 47 3.05 5.00 28.92
C ARG A 47 4.08 5.59 29.88
N ARG A 48 4.46 6.86 29.75
CA ARG A 48 5.39 7.49 30.70
C ARG A 48 4.75 8.41 31.75
N ALA A 49 3.46 8.73 31.63
CA ALA A 49 2.77 9.59 32.59
C ALA A 49 2.28 8.90 33.89
N ARG A 50 2.52 7.59 34.10
CA ARG A 50 2.07 6.89 35.33
C ARG A 50 3.17 6.67 36.38
N VAL A 51 4.42 7.01 36.09
CA VAL A 51 5.53 6.81 37.04
C VAL A 51 6.14 8.14 37.44
N GLN A 52 5.34 9.05 38.01
CA GLN A 52 5.90 10.09 38.87
C GLN A 52 4.84 10.62 39.83
N GLY A 53 4.94 10.18 41.09
CA GLY A 53 4.58 11.01 42.24
C GLY A 53 3.16 10.89 42.73
N ARG A 54 2.91 9.93 43.63
CA ARG A 54 2.18 10.16 44.90
C ARG A 54 2.70 9.19 45.96
N LEU A 55 3.82 9.55 46.59
CA LEU A 55 4.19 9.05 47.92
C LEU A 55 3.85 10.17 48.91
N SER A 56 3.21 9.78 50.00
CA SER A 56 2.75 10.56 51.16
C SER A 56 1.31 11.05 51.13
N GLY A 57 0.57 10.59 52.14
CA GLY A 57 -0.63 11.24 52.66
C GLY A 57 -1.86 10.34 52.67
N GLU A 58 -1.88 9.41 53.62
CA GLU A 58 -3.00 9.16 54.54
C GLU A 58 -4.42 9.01 53.96
N GLN A 59 -5.01 7.84 54.25
CA GLN A 59 -6.43 7.46 54.22
C GLN A 59 -7.01 6.79 52.96
N ASP A 60 -7.40 5.54 53.24
CA ASP A 60 -8.51 4.77 52.69
C ASP A 60 -8.47 4.32 51.23
N GLY A 61 -8.10 3.06 51.08
CA GLY A 61 -8.39 2.26 49.89
C GLY A 61 -7.74 0.90 49.95
N LEU A 62 -8.10 0.10 50.96
CA LEU A 62 -7.73 -1.31 51.09
C LEU A 62 -8.13 -2.09 49.81
N LEU A 63 -7.16 -2.39 48.93
CA LEU A 63 -7.32 -3.36 47.84
C LEU A 63 -7.00 -4.77 48.36
N ILE A 64 -7.83 -5.27 49.26
CA ILE A 64 -7.96 -6.71 49.49
C ILE A 64 -9.21 -7.16 48.73
N MET A 65 -8.99 -7.94 47.68
CA MET A 65 -10.03 -8.69 46.96
C MET A 65 -11.00 -7.86 46.10
N GLY A 66 -10.50 -7.42 44.93
CA GLY A 66 -11.31 -6.86 43.86
C GLY A 66 -10.67 -7.21 42.52
N THR A 67 -11.39 -7.93 41.67
CA THR A 67 -10.93 -8.34 40.34
C THR A 67 -10.85 -7.13 39.42
N ASP A 68 -9.72 -6.45 39.42
CA ASP A 68 -9.43 -5.37 38.50
C ASP A 68 -9.07 -5.97 37.14
N ARG A 69 -10.09 -6.44 36.41
CA ARG A 69 -10.06 -6.56 34.95
C ARG A 69 -10.12 -5.17 34.33
N SER A 70 -9.22 -4.28 34.73
CA SER A 70 -9.08 -2.95 34.15
C SER A 70 -7.99 -2.99 33.08
N GLY A 71 -8.41 -3.25 31.84
CA GLY A 71 -7.71 -2.67 30.69
C GLY A 71 -6.67 -3.54 29.97
N ARG A 72 -6.72 -4.87 30.06
CA ARG A 72 -6.00 -5.73 29.10
C ARG A 72 -6.88 -6.09 27.89
N GLY A 73 -7.50 -5.06 27.30
CA GLY A 73 -8.21 -5.11 26.00
C GLY A 73 -7.34 -4.64 24.83
N GLY A 74 -6.03 -4.48 25.03
CA GLY A 74 -5.08 -4.27 23.96
C GLY A 74 -4.72 -5.63 23.37
N GLY A 75 -5.47 -6.06 22.34
CA GLY A 75 -5.22 -7.28 21.58
C GLY A 75 -3.72 -7.43 21.35
N ALA A 76 -3.19 -8.57 21.79
CA ALA A 76 -1.78 -8.90 21.71
C ALA A 76 -1.26 -8.46 20.34
N SER A 77 -0.42 -7.43 20.33
CA SER A 77 0.32 -7.05 19.15
C SER A 77 1.31 -8.19 18.90
N GLU A 78 0.84 -9.26 18.24
CA GLU A 78 1.66 -10.35 17.71
C GLU A 78 2.74 -9.82 16.74
N SER A 79 2.63 -8.55 16.34
CA SER A 79 3.66 -7.73 15.70
C SER A 79 4.87 -7.38 16.59
N GLY A 80 4.97 -7.95 17.80
CA GLY A 80 6.08 -7.68 18.73
C GLY A 80 7.35 -8.47 18.40
N ALA A 81 7.20 -9.66 17.81
CA ALA A 81 8.33 -10.52 17.42
C ALA A 81 8.61 -10.47 15.91
N LEU A 82 7.57 -10.22 15.11
CA LEU A 82 7.67 -10.06 13.66
C LEU A 82 7.69 -8.57 13.34
N GLY A 83 8.59 -8.13 12.46
CA GLY A 83 8.65 -6.72 12.01
C GLY A 83 7.36 -6.24 11.33
N VAL A 84 6.45 -7.17 11.04
CA VAL A 84 5.20 -7.02 10.31
C VAL A 84 3.99 -7.47 11.13
N ASN A 85 2.78 -7.22 10.61
CA ASN A 85 1.57 -7.73 11.24
C ASN A 85 1.45 -9.27 11.13
N ALA A 86 1.34 -9.97 12.26
CA ALA A 86 1.27 -11.43 12.28
C ALA A 86 0.06 -12.02 11.54
N TYR A 87 -1.09 -11.33 11.54
CA TYR A 87 -2.29 -11.79 10.83
C TYR A 87 -2.10 -11.67 9.31
N LEU A 88 -1.51 -10.58 8.83
CA LEU A 88 -1.17 -10.43 7.41
C LEU A 88 -0.17 -11.50 6.98
N TRP A 89 0.85 -11.75 7.80
CA TRP A 89 1.85 -12.80 7.54
C TRP A 89 1.20 -14.18 7.41
N ARG A 90 0.43 -14.60 8.42
CA ARG A 90 -0.26 -15.89 8.42
C ARG A 90 -1.25 -16.00 7.26
N ALA A 91 -2.06 -14.96 7.03
CA ALA A 91 -3.02 -14.96 5.92
C ALA A 91 -2.35 -15.06 4.55
N THR A 92 -1.19 -14.42 4.36
CA THR A 92 -0.46 -14.48 3.08
C THR A 92 0.06 -15.89 2.83
N LEU A 93 0.63 -16.55 3.84
CA LEU A 93 1.08 -17.93 3.74
C LEU A 93 -0.08 -18.89 3.46
N ASP A 94 -1.22 -18.73 4.16
CA ASP A 94 -2.42 -19.53 3.91
C ASP A 94 -2.90 -19.39 2.46
N THR A 95 -3.03 -18.16 1.96
CA THR A 95 -3.52 -17.88 0.60
C THR A 95 -2.55 -18.37 -0.48
N LEU A 96 -1.24 -18.26 -0.27
CA LEU A 96 -0.22 -18.69 -1.24
C LEU A 96 0.19 -20.15 -1.11
N SER A 97 -0.40 -20.91 -0.17
CA SER A 97 0.00 -22.29 0.14
C SER A 97 -0.16 -23.28 -1.03
N PHE A 98 -0.91 -22.93 -2.07
CA PHE A 98 -1.02 -23.73 -3.29
C PHE A 98 0.20 -23.62 -4.20
N LEU A 99 1.07 -22.63 -3.99
CA LEU A 99 2.35 -22.48 -4.68
C LEU A 99 3.47 -23.05 -3.81
N PRO A 100 4.50 -23.70 -4.40
CA PRO A 100 5.68 -24.11 -3.65
C PRO A 100 6.41 -22.88 -3.09
N LEU A 101 6.80 -22.94 -1.82
CA LEU A 101 7.49 -21.86 -1.13
C LEU A 101 8.99 -21.90 -1.43
N SER A 102 9.53 -20.78 -1.94
CA SER A 102 10.96 -20.62 -2.24
C SER A 102 11.71 -20.03 -1.03
N SER A 103 11.21 -18.92 -0.50
CA SER A 103 11.77 -18.25 0.67
C SER A 103 10.75 -17.38 1.39
N ALA A 104 10.91 -17.21 2.69
CA ALA A 104 10.06 -16.35 3.51
C ALA A 104 10.90 -15.63 4.58
N ASP A 105 10.95 -14.30 4.51
CA ASP A 105 11.60 -13.44 5.51
C ASP A 105 10.54 -12.75 6.41
N PRO A 106 10.36 -13.23 7.65
CA PRO A 106 9.37 -12.68 8.59
C PRO A 106 9.71 -11.28 9.13
N PHE A 107 10.96 -10.85 9.03
CA PHE A 107 11.37 -9.52 9.51
C PHE A 107 11.24 -8.48 8.40
N GLY A 108 11.69 -8.82 7.19
CA GLY A 108 11.54 -7.98 6.00
C GLY A 108 10.13 -7.98 5.41
N GLY A 109 9.27 -8.94 5.80
CA GLY A 109 7.91 -9.03 5.30
C GLY A 109 7.83 -9.52 3.85
N VAL A 110 8.78 -10.34 3.40
CA VAL A 110 8.86 -10.79 2.00
C VAL A 110 8.61 -12.29 1.93
N ILE A 111 7.72 -12.71 1.03
CA ILE A 111 7.44 -14.12 0.74
C ILE A 111 7.61 -14.32 -0.77
N ILE A 112 8.45 -15.29 -1.15
CA ILE A 112 8.73 -15.65 -2.54
C ILE A 112 8.35 -17.11 -2.75
N THR A 113 7.61 -17.36 -3.81
CA THR A 113 7.23 -18.71 -4.26
C THR A 113 8.05 -19.13 -5.47
N ASP A 114 8.17 -20.44 -5.67
CA ASP A 114 8.76 -21.02 -6.88
C ASP A 114 7.73 -21.06 -8.01
N TRP A 115 8.22 -21.40 -9.20
CA TRP A 115 7.36 -21.62 -10.36
C TRP A 115 6.50 -22.87 -10.17
N TYR A 116 5.17 -22.69 -10.29
CA TYR A 116 4.19 -23.76 -10.25
C TYR A 116 3.43 -23.83 -11.57
N SER A 117 3.29 -25.03 -12.14
CA SER A 117 2.46 -25.27 -13.32
C SER A 117 1.20 -26.04 -12.91
N PRO A 118 0.00 -25.44 -13.04
CA PRO A 118 -1.24 -26.12 -12.71
C PRO A 118 -1.47 -27.33 -13.63
N PRO A 119 -1.97 -28.46 -13.12
CA PRO A 119 -2.23 -29.65 -13.94
C PRO A 119 -3.31 -29.41 -15.02
N ALA A 120 -4.18 -28.42 -14.82
CA ALA A 120 -5.18 -28.02 -15.81
C ALA A 120 -4.57 -27.26 -17.00
N THR A 121 -3.43 -26.59 -16.82
CA THR A 121 -2.74 -25.78 -17.83
C THR A 121 -1.22 -26.00 -17.77
N PRO A 122 -0.72 -27.18 -18.18
CA PRO A 122 0.71 -27.52 -18.09
C PRO A 122 1.61 -26.63 -18.95
N GLY A 123 1.04 -25.93 -19.95
CA GLY A 123 1.75 -24.95 -20.77
C GLY A 123 1.92 -23.59 -20.10
N GLU A 124 1.41 -23.39 -18.88
CA GLU A 124 1.56 -22.17 -18.12
C GLU A 124 2.22 -22.44 -16.77
N ARG A 125 3.00 -21.47 -16.29
CA ARG A 125 3.54 -21.49 -14.94
C ARG A 125 3.41 -20.13 -14.28
N PHE A 126 3.25 -20.16 -12.97
CA PHE A 126 3.00 -19.00 -12.14
C PHE A 126 4.01 -18.95 -11.00
N ARG A 127 4.43 -17.74 -10.66
CA ARG A 127 5.10 -17.44 -9.39
C ARG A 127 4.49 -16.19 -8.80
N ALA A 128 4.56 -16.07 -7.50
CA ALA A 128 4.11 -14.89 -6.77
C ALA A 128 5.20 -14.41 -5.81
N THR A 129 5.30 -13.09 -5.68
CA THR A 129 6.06 -12.43 -4.63
C THR A 129 5.10 -11.57 -3.83
N ALA A 130 5.06 -11.76 -2.52
CA ALA A 130 4.26 -10.95 -1.62
C ALA A 130 5.14 -10.10 -0.69
N TYR A 131 4.71 -8.87 -0.49
CA TYR A 131 5.33 -7.89 0.39
C TYR A 131 4.32 -7.45 1.43
N ILE A 132 4.65 -7.61 2.70
CA ILE A 132 3.83 -7.20 3.83
C ILE A 132 4.46 -5.93 4.38
N LEU A 133 3.83 -4.82 4.05
CA LEU A 133 4.33 -3.47 4.31
C LEU A 133 3.82 -2.93 5.64
N GLY A 134 2.64 -3.37 6.05
CA GLY A 134 1.91 -2.83 7.19
C GLY A 134 2.15 -3.58 8.49
N ARG A 135 2.26 -2.84 9.59
CA ARG A 135 2.17 -3.37 10.96
C ARG A 135 0.72 -3.44 11.49
N GLN A 136 -0.20 -2.82 10.76
CA GLN A 136 -1.63 -2.76 11.03
C GLN A 136 -2.42 -3.35 9.87
N LEU A 137 -3.66 -3.75 10.16
CA LEU A 137 -4.55 -4.37 9.19
C LEU A 137 -5.25 -3.30 8.34
N ARG A 138 -4.53 -2.78 7.33
CA ARG A 138 -4.98 -1.74 6.39
C ARG A 138 -5.08 -2.29 4.97
N SER A 139 -5.78 -1.58 4.10
CA SER A 139 -5.96 -1.94 2.68
C SER A 139 -4.65 -1.96 1.88
N ASP A 140 -3.65 -1.21 2.30
CA ASP A 140 -2.31 -1.14 1.69
C ASP A 140 -1.25 -1.96 2.45
N GLY A 141 -1.68 -2.76 3.44
CA GLY A 141 -0.78 -3.49 4.32
C GLY A 141 -0.05 -4.67 3.64
N VAL A 142 -0.51 -5.10 2.47
CA VAL A 142 0.07 -6.17 1.67
C VAL A 142 0.08 -5.78 0.19
N ARG A 143 1.09 -6.22 -0.55
CA ARG A 143 1.14 -6.16 -2.00
C ARG A 143 1.57 -7.50 -2.57
N ILE A 144 0.94 -7.92 -3.65
CA ILE A 144 1.24 -9.20 -4.31
C ILE A 144 1.53 -8.95 -5.78
N SER A 145 2.64 -9.49 -6.25
CA SER A 145 3.02 -9.46 -7.66
C SER A 145 3.04 -10.89 -8.19
N VAL A 146 2.11 -11.19 -9.08
CA VAL A 146 2.03 -12.48 -9.77
C VAL A 146 2.68 -12.36 -11.14
N PHE A 147 3.49 -13.35 -11.48
CA PHE A 147 4.15 -13.47 -12.78
C PHE A 147 3.67 -14.75 -13.45
N ARG A 148 3.32 -14.67 -14.73
CA ARG A 148 2.94 -15.81 -15.55
C ARG A 148 3.94 -15.97 -16.68
N GLN A 149 4.30 -17.22 -16.97
CA GLN A 149 5.01 -17.59 -18.17
C GLN A 149 4.23 -18.66 -18.92
N GLU A 150 4.29 -18.59 -20.24
CA GLU A 150 3.68 -19.55 -21.16
C GLU A 150 4.79 -20.28 -21.93
N GLN A 151 4.60 -21.57 -22.16
CA GLN A 151 5.50 -22.37 -22.96
C GLN A 151 5.21 -22.16 -24.44
N ARG A 152 6.15 -21.55 -25.16
CA ARG A 152 6.09 -21.34 -26.61
C ARG A 152 7.31 -21.96 -27.26
N ASN A 153 7.08 -22.93 -28.16
CA ASN A 153 8.15 -23.65 -28.87
C ASN A 153 9.22 -24.26 -27.92
N GLY A 154 8.78 -24.82 -26.79
CA GLY A 154 9.68 -25.40 -25.79
C GLY A 154 10.41 -24.40 -24.88
N THR A 155 10.21 -23.09 -25.06
CA THR A 155 10.79 -22.03 -24.23
C THR A 155 9.73 -21.34 -23.40
N TRP A 156 10.07 -20.95 -22.16
CA TRP A 156 9.18 -20.15 -21.30
C TRP A 156 9.29 -18.67 -21.65
N VAL A 157 8.15 -18.05 -21.95
CA VAL A 157 8.07 -16.63 -22.31
C VAL A 157 7.11 -15.93 -21.36
N ASP A 158 7.46 -14.73 -20.91
CA ASP A 158 6.60 -13.92 -20.04
C ASP A 158 5.27 -13.59 -20.70
N ALA A 159 4.18 -13.74 -19.93
CA ALA A 159 2.83 -13.51 -20.38
C ALA A 159 2.08 -12.62 -19.37
N PRO A 160 1.19 -11.72 -19.83
CA PRO A 160 0.53 -10.76 -18.95
C PRO A 160 -0.56 -11.42 -18.09
N VAL A 161 -0.46 -11.33 -16.77
CA VAL A 161 -1.54 -11.73 -15.85
C VAL A 161 -2.79 -10.87 -16.04
N ALA A 162 -3.97 -11.40 -15.68
CA ALA A 162 -5.20 -10.61 -15.77
C ALA A 162 -5.11 -9.38 -14.83
N PRO A 163 -5.60 -8.20 -15.23
CA PRO A 163 -5.37 -6.95 -14.49
C PRO A 163 -5.86 -6.98 -13.03
N SER A 164 -6.90 -7.76 -12.72
CA SER A 164 -7.44 -7.87 -11.37
C SER A 164 -6.71 -8.86 -10.48
N THR A 165 -5.92 -9.79 -11.04
CA THR A 165 -5.35 -10.94 -10.31
C THR A 165 -4.62 -10.53 -9.03
N ASN A 166 -3.73 -9.54 -9.14
CA ASN A 166 -2.94 -9.06 -8.00
C ASN A 166 -3.85 -8.49 -6.90
N THR A 167 -4.77 -7.61 -7.28
CA THR A 167 -5.74 -6.97 -6.38
C THR A 167 -6.68 -8.01 -5.73
N ASP A 168 -7.12 -9.01 -6.48
CA ASP A 168 -8.00 -10.07 -5.99
C ASP A 168 -7.29 -10.91 -4.93
N MET A 169 -6.01 -11.28 -5.18
CA MET A 169 -5.20 -12.00 -4.19
C MET A 169 -4.92 -11.14 -2.94
N GLU A 170 -4.62 -9.86 -3.10
CA GLU A 170 -4.44 -8.91 -1.98
C GLU A 170 -5.71 -8.83 -1.12
N ASN A 171 -6.88 -8.71 -1.77
CA ASN A 171 -8.17 -8.69 -1.08
C ASN A 171 -8.46 -10.00 -0.33
N GLN A 172 -8.13 -11.15 -0.92
CA GLN A 172 -8.26 -12.45 -0.25
C GLN A 172 -7.39 -12.53 1.00
N VAL A 173 -6.13 -12.08 0.93
CA VAL A 173 -5.24 -12.02 2.10
C VAL A 173 -5.81 -11.09 3.17
N LEU A 174 -6.31 -9.92 2.80
CA LEU A 174 -6.89 -8.98 3.76
C LEU A 174 -8.17 -9.54 4.41
N ALA A 175 -9.01 -10.23 3.65
CA ALA A 175 -10.20 -10.90 4.18
C ALA A 175 -9.81 -12.00 5.18
N ARG A 176 -8.87 -12.88 4.80
CA ARG A 176 -8.37 -13.96 5.64
C ARG A 176 -7.70 -13.42 6.92
N ALA A 177 -6.93 -12.35 6.83
CA ALA A 177 -6.30 -11.73 8.00
C ALA A 177 -7.33 -11.15 8.99
N ARG A 178 -8.43 -10.56 8.50
CA ARG A 178 -9.54 -10.09 9.36
C ARG A 178 -10.24 -11.24 10.06
N GLU A 179 -10.45 -12.34 9.35
CA GLU A 179 -11.02 -13.57 9.91
C GLU A 179 -10.12 -14.15 11.01
N LEU A 180 -8.82 -14.27 10.75
CA LEU A 180 -7.84 -14.73 11.73
C LEU A 180 -7.80 -13.86 12.99
N ARG A 181 -7.98 -12.53 12.83
CA ARG A 181 -8.08 -11.59 13.94
C ARG A 181 -9.36 -11.79 14.75
N SER A 182 -10.52 -11.98 14.09
CA SER A 182 -11.79 -12.19 14.80
C SER A 182 -11.80 -13.52 15.56
N GLN A 183 -11.26 -14.60 14.99
CA GLN A 183 -11.12 -15.89 15.65
C GLN A 183 -10.26 -15.82 16.92
N THR A 184 -9.19 -15.04 16.89
CA THR A 184 -8.29 -14.88 18.04
C THR A 184 -8.92 -14.01 19.12
N ALA A 185 -9.70 -12.99 18.74
CA ALA A 185 -10.38 -12.11 19.68
C ALA A 185 -11.61 -12.75 20.36
N ALA A 186 -12.21 -13.74 19.72
CA ALA A 186 -13.37 -14.48 20.25
C ALA A 186 -12.98 -15.60 21.25
N ARG A 187 -11.69 -15.94 21.31
CA ARG A 187 -11.14 -16.98 22.20
C ARG A 187 -10.72 -16.39 23.54
#